data_AF-A0A851GCC4-F1
#
_entry.id   AF-A0A851GCC4-F1
#
_cell.length_a   1.000
_cell.length_b   1.000
_cell.length_c   1.000
_cell.angle_alpha   90.00
_cell.angle_beta   90.00
_cell.angle_gamma   90.00
#
_symmetry.space_group_name_H-M   'P 1'
#
loop_
_entity.id
_entity.type
_entity.pdbx_description
1 polymer ?
#
loop_
_entity_poly.entity_id
_entity_poly.type
_entity_poly.pdbx_seq_one_letter_code
_entity_poly.pdbx_strand_id
1 'polypeptide(L)' 'MRGIEIQKGEPVDRALKRLKNMLDSEGILEEMRRRRSFETVTQRKQRKERTAAKRHAVRWRFQRNKPAAEETSSAS' A
#
# COMPACT_ATOMS: atom_id res chain seq x y z
N MET A 1 7.74 -8.34 -20.62
CA MET A 1 6.31 -8.04 -20.37
C MET A 1 5.99 -8.56 -18.98
N ARG A 2 5.55 -7.71 -18.04
CA ARG A 2 5.15 -8.20 -16.71
C ARG A 2 3.81 -8.91 -16.86
N GLY A 3 3.85 -10.22 -16.75
CA GLY A 3 2.69 -11.10 -16.86
C GLY A 3 2.70 -12.09 -15.69
N ILE A 4 1.55 -12.71 -15.48
CA ILE A 4 1.43 -13.79 -14.51
C ILE A 4 1.30 -15.10 -15.28
N GLU A 5 2.09 -16.09 -14.89
CA GLU A 5 1.90 -17.46 -15.35
C GLU A 5 0.70 -18.08 -14.62
N ILE A 6 -0.22 -18.62 -15.40
CA ILE A 6 -1.43 -19.28 -14.91
C ILE A 6 -1.10 -20.78 -14.82
N GLN A 7 -1.24 -21.35 -13.64
CA GLN A 7 -1.04 -22.78 -13.43
C GLN A 7 -2.29 -23.56 -13.86
N LYS A 8 -2.12 -24.77 -14.40
CA LYS A 8 -3.27 -25.62 -14.79
C LYS A 8 -4.10 -25.97 -13.56
N GLY A 9 -5.37 -25.56 -13.56
CA GLY A 9 -6.32 -25.77 -12.45
C GLY A 9 -6.61 -24.53 -11.60
N GLU A 10 -5.95 -23.39 -11.85
CA GLU A 10 -6.33 -22.14 -11.21
C GLU A 10 -7.54 -21.49 -11.88
N PRO A 11 -8.55 -21.05 -11.12
CA PRO A 11 -9.65 -20.28 -11.69
C PRO A 11 -9.13 -18.94 -12.23
N VAL A 12 -9.57 -18.58 -13.44
CA VAL A 12 -9.13 -17.37 -14.17
C VAL A 12 -9.22 -16.11 -13.32
N ASP A 13 -10.28 -15.98 -12.52
CA ASP A 13 -10.49 -14.83 -11.62
C ASP A 13 -9.37 -14.66 -10.59
N ARG A 14 -8.79 -15.76 -10.11
CA ARG A 14 -7.71 -15.72 -9.13
C ARG A 14 -6.42 -15.23 -9.79
N ALA A 15 -6.14 -15.67 -11.02
CA ALA A 15 -5.01 -15.17 -11.79
C ALA A 15 -5.14 -13.67 -12.09
N LEU A 16 -6.33 -13.21 -12.49
CA LEU A 16 -6.62 -11.79 -12.71
C LEU A 16 -6.47 -10.96 -11.43
N LYS A 17 -6.91 -11.49 -10.28
CA LYS A 17 -6.76 -10.82 -8.99
C LYS A 17 -5.29 -10.70 -8.58
N ARG A 18 -4.47 -11.73 -8.83
CA ARG A 18 -3.02 -11.66 -8.60
C ARG A 18 -2.37 -10.61 -9.48
N LEU A 19 -2.77 -10.53 -10.75
CA LEU A 19 -2.23 -9.57 -11.71
C LEU A 19 -2.54 -8.15 -11.27
N LYS A 20 -3.80 -7.90 -10.91
CA LYS A 20 -4.23 -6.63 -10.35
C LYS A 20 -3.44 -6.26 -9.09
N ASN A 21 -3.31 -7.17 -8.13
CA ASN A 21 -2.61 -6.91 -6.88
C ASN A 21 -1.12 -6.61 -7.10
N MET A 22 -0.47 -7.27 -8.04
CA MET A 22 0.92 -6.98 -8.43
C MET A 22 1.05 -5.58 -9.05
N LEU A 23 0.13 -5.19 -9.93
CA LEU A 23 0.13 -3.86 -10.54
C LEU A 23 -0.19 -2.74 -9.52
N ASP A 24 -1.04 -3.03 -8.53
CA ASP A 24 -1.38 -2.13 -7.44
C ASP A 24 -0.21 -1.98 -6.44
N SER A 25 0.48 -3.08 -6.09
CA SER A 25 1.60 -3.05 -5.14
C SER A 25 2.81 -2.29 -5.70
N GLU A 26 3.08 -2.45 -6.99
CA GLU A 26 4.13 -1.70 -7.70
C GLU A 26 3.73 -0.25 -8.00
N GLY A 27 2.45 0.10 -7.85
CA GLY A 27 1.93 1.45 -8.06
C GLY A 27 1.81 1.86 -9.53
N ILE A 28 1.90 0.93 -10.47
CA ILE A 28 1.84 1.20 -11.92
C ILE A 28 0.50 1.83 -12.32
N LEU A 29 -0.62 1.32 -11.80
CA LEU A 29 -1.95 1.88 -12.10
C LEU A 29 -2.12 3.31 -11.55
N GLU A 30 -1.53 3.59 -10.39
CA GLU A 30 -1.52 4.94 -9.81
C GLU A 30 -0.65 5.88 -10.65
N GLU A 31 0.49 5.41 -11.14
CA GLU A 31 1.37 6.20 -12.00
C GLU A 31 0.76 6.48 -13.38
N MET A 32 0.12 5.50 -14.02
CA MET A 32 -0.61 5.72 -15.26
C MET A 32 -1.73 6.75 -15.07
N ARG A 33 -2.48 6.68 -13.95
CA ARG A 33 -3.52 7.68 -13.63
C ARG A 33 -2.91 9.07 -13.46
N ARG A 34 -1.76 9.17 -12.78
CA ARG A 34 -1.05 10.45 -12.56
C ARG A 34 -0.52 11.06 -13.86
N ARG A 35 -0.05 10.25 -14.81
CA ARG A 35 0.53 10.71 -16.08
C ARG A 35 -0.51 11.08 -17.15
N ARG A 36 -1.82 10.85 -16.91
CA ARG A 36 -2.89 11.25 -17.84
C ARG A 36 -2.99 12.76 -18.05
N SER A 37 -2.59 13.55 -17.06
CA SER A 37 -2.59 15.01 -17.14
C SER A 37 -1.29 15.57 -16.61
N PHE A 38 -0.95 16.79 -17.05
CA PHE A 38 0.22 17.48 -16.55
C PHE A 38 0.02 17.90 -15.08
N GLU A 39 0.97 17.52 -14.23
CA GLU A 39 1.00 17.89 -12.81
C GLU A 39 2.07 18.98 -12.61
N THR A 40 1.63 20.15 -12.12
CA THR A 40 2.51 21.28 -11.78
C THR A 40 3.43 20.95 -10.60
N VAL A 41 4.52 21.72 -10.43
CA VAL A 41 5.52 21.46 -9.36
C VAL A 41 4.90 21.56 -7.96
N THR A 42 3.98 22.50 -7.75
CA THR A 42 3.25 22.66 -6.49
C THR A 42 2.33 21.48 -6.21
N GLN A 43 1.58 21.02 -7.22
CA GLN A 43 0.73 19.82 -7.10
C GLN A 43 1.56 18.57 -6.78
N ARG A 44 2.74 18.41 -7.41
CA ARG A 44 3.68 17.31 -7.11
C ARG A 44 4.11 17.30 -5.65
N LYS A 45 4.43 18.46 -5.07
CA LYS A 45 4.82 18.59 -3.65
C LYS A 45 3.66 18.22 -2.72
N GLN A 46 2.49 18.83 -2.92
CA GLN A 46 1.29 18.55 -2.14
C GLN A 46 0.86 17.08 -2.21
N ARG A 47 1.03 16.42 -3.37
CA ARG A 47 0.76 14.99 -3.51
C ARG A 47 1.72 14.15 -2.68
N LYS A 48 3.03 14.42 -2.76
CA LYS A 48 4.05 13.68 -2.00
C LYS A 48 3.77 13.73 -0.51
N GLU A 49 3.46 14.91 0.02
CA GLU A 49 3.11 15.10 1.44
C GLU A 49 1.86 14.30 1.82
N ARG A 50 0.78 14.40 1.02
CA ARG A 50 -0.47 13.65 1.26
C ARG A 50 -0.26 12.14 1.21
N THR A 51 0.49 11.63 0.23
CA THR A 51 0.77 10.18 0.10
C THR A 51 1.66 9.69 1.25
N ALA A 52 2.66 10.46 1.66
CA ALA A 52 3.53 10.10 2.78
C ALA A 52 2.75 10.03 4.11
N ALA A 53 1.93 11.03 4.41
CA ALA A 53 1.10 11.05 5.60
C ALA A 53 0.12 9.87 5.64
N LYS A 54 -0.56 9.57 4.51
CA LYS A 54 -1.47 8.42 4.40
C LYS A 54 -0.74 7.09 4.60
N ARG A 55 0.42 6.89 3.96
CA ARG A 55 1.22 5.66 4.11
C ARG A 55 1.70 5.47 5.54
N HIS A 56 2.14 6.55 6.19
CA HIS A 56 2.53 6.53 7.59
C HIS A 56 1.36 6.14 8.50
N ALA A 57 0.21 6.78 8.33
CA ALA A 57 -0.99 6.46 9.11
C ALA A 57 -1.43 4.99 8.95
N VAL A 58 -1.41 4.44 7.74
CA VAL A 58 -1.76 3.03 7.49
C VAL A 58 -0.75 2.07 8.12
N ARG A 59 0.56 2.37 8.04
CA ARG A 59 1.62 1.54 8.62
C ARG A 59 1.45 1.36 10.13
N TRP A 60 1.16 2.44 10.84
CA TRP A 60 1.05 2.44 12.31
C TRP A 60 -0.37 2.20 12.83
N ARG A 61 -1.37 2.09 11.94
CA ARG A 61 -2.79 1.94 12.30
C ARG A 61 -3.04 0.80 13.29
N PHE A 62 -2.33 -0.31 13.13
CA PHE A 62 -2.51 -1.52 13.94
C PHE A 62 -1.42 -1.73 15.01
N GLN A 63 -0.35 -0.94 15.02
CA GLN A 63 0.70 -1.00 16.05
C GLN A 63 0.41 -0.11 17.26
N ARG A 64 -0.61 0.74 17.19
CA ARG A 64 -1.10 1.53 18.33
C ARG A 64 -1.96 0.68 19.27
N ASN A 65 -1.40 -0.42 19.79
CA ASN A 65 -1.94 -1.12 20.96
C ASN A 65 -0.85 -1.99 21.61
N LYS A 66 -0.01 -1.38 22.44
CA LYS A 66 0.66 -2.08 23.54
C LYS A 66 0.04 -1.54 24.82
N PRO A 67 -0.81 -2.29 25.55
CA PRO A 67 -1.24 -1.86 26.87
C PRO A 67 0.00 -1.80 27.77
N ALA A 68 0.26 -0.62 28.33
CA ALA A 68 1.29 -0.40 29.35
C ALA A 68 0.77 -0.94 30.70
N ALA A 69 0.65 -2.27 30.83
CA ALA A 69 0.01 -2.90 31.99
C ALA A 69 0.85 -4.00 32.66
N GLU A 70 2.17 -4.05 32.47
CA GLU A 70 3.02 -5.08 33.08
C GLU A 70 4.33 -4.53 33.65
N GLU A 71 4.33 -3.38 34.35
CA GLU A 71 5.51 -2.95 35.15
C GLU A 71 5.12 -2.31 36.50
N THR A 72 4.06 -2.81 37.15
CA THR A 72 3.75 -2.48 38.55
C THR A 72 3.26 -3.72 39.31
N SER A 73 4.08 -4.77 39.40
CA SER A 73 3.76 -5.96 40.23
C SER A 73 4.97 -6.71 40.78
N SER A 74 6.22 -6.31 40.50
CA SER A 74 7.40 -7.10 40.87
C SER A 74 8.51 -6.30 41.56
N ALA A 75 8.13 -5.41 42.48
CA ALA A 75 9.05 -4.89 43.49
C ALA A 75 8.26 -4.66 44.78
N SER A 76 7.92 -5.79 45.41
CA SER A 76 7.79 -5.87 46.88
C SER A 76 9.16 -5.72 47.52
#